data_AF-A0A382DQ51-F1
#
_entry.id   AF-A0A382DQ51-F1
#
_cell.length_a   1.000
_cell.length_b   1.000
_cell.length_c   1.000
_cell.angle_alpha   90.00
_cell.angle_beta   90.00
_cell.angle_gamma   90.00
#
_symmetry.space_group_name_H-M   'P 1'
#
loop_
_entity.id
_entity.type
_entity.pdbx_description
1 polymer ?
#
loop_
_entity_poly.entity_id
_entity_poly.type
_entity_poly.pdbx_seq_one_letter_code
_entity_poly.pdbx_strand_id
1 'polypeptide(L)' 'MVKQVENVKRNTFENLEAPDYVWKSGKFIPWDKATFHISMLGWSSINMVFEGIRAYYNE' A
#
# COMPACT_ATOMS: atom_id res chain seq x y z
N MET A 1 17.76 -33.19 12.01
CA MET A 1 18.35 -32.06 11.26
C MET A 1 17.27 -31.50 10.34
N VAL A 2 16.60 -30.42 10.75
CA VAL A 2 15.62 -29.73 9.90
C VAL A 2 16.41 -28.86 8.95
N LYS A 3 16.31 -29.12 7.64
CA LYS A 3 16.86 -28.20 6.63
C LYS A 3 16.17 -26.85 6.86
N GLN A 4 16.95 -25.81 7.17
CA GLN A 4 16.45 -24.45 7.03
C GLN A 4 16.05 -24.33 5.56
N VAL A 5 14.74 -24.25 5.32
CA VAL A 5 14.22 -23.81 4.03
C VAL A 5 14.80 -22.42 3.90
N GLU A 6 15.79 -22.26 3.00
CA GLU A 6 16.32 -20.95 2.63
C GLU A 6 15.11 -20.03 2.51
N ASN A 7 15.14 -18.91 3.25
CA ASN A 7 14.11 -17.89 3.16
C ASN A 7 13.81 -17.71 1.68
N VAL A 8 12.67 -18.26 1.23
CA VAL A 8 12.12 -18.00 -0.08
C VAL A 8 12.14 -16.49 -0.10
N LYS A 9 13.01 -15.91 -0.92
CA LYS A 9 13.07 -14.47 -1.10
C LYS A 9 11.64 -14.14 -1.50
N ARG A 10 10.81 -13.72 -0.53
CA ARG A 10 9.58 -13.03 -0.84
C ARG A 10 10.15 -11.91 -1.68
N ASN A 11 9.81 -11.88 -2.96
CA ASN A 11 10.04 -10.73 -3.79
C ASN A 11 9.25 -9.60 -3.10
N THR A 12 9.79 -9.06 -2.02
CA THR A 12 9.48 -7.74 -1.53
C THR A 12 10.08 -6.89 -2.61
N PHE A 13 9.21 -6.54 -3.55
CA PHE A 13 9.43 -5.53 -4.56
C PHE A 13 9.90 -4.27 -3.82
N GLU A 14 11.20 -4.15 -3.57
CA GLU A 14 11.79 -2.94 -2.99
C GLU A 14 11.89 -1.88 -4.06
N ASN A 15 10.75 -1.55 -4.68
CA ASN A 15 10.61 -0.22 -5.23
C ASN A 15 10.34 0.69 -4.03
N LEU A 16 11.40 1.32 -3.54
CA LEU A 16 11.36 2.26 -2.43
C LEU A 16 10.82 3.64 -2.86
N GLU A 17 10.59 3.84 -4.16
CA GLU A 17 10.04 5.09 -4.67
C GLU A 17 8.53 5.13 -4.42
N ALA A 18 8.07 6.29 -3.94
CA ALA A 18 6.66 6.54 -3.81
C ALA A 18 6.00 6.54 -5.20
N PRO A 19 4.73 6.09 -5.31
CA PRO A 19 3.99 6.25 -6.55
C PRO A 19 3.78 7.73 -6.86
N ASP A 20 3.62 8.07 -8.15
CA ASP A 20 3.35 9.45 -8.54
C ASP A 20 1.99 9.95 -8.01
N TYR A 21 0.98 9.07 -8.03
CA TYR A 21 -0.40 9.41 -7.72
C TYR A 21 -1.10 8.37 -6.84
N VAL A 22 -2.13 8.83 -6.14
CA VAL A 22 -3.12 7.98 -5.46
C VAL A 22 -4.52 8.45 -5.80
N TRP A 23 -5.47 7.53 -5.80
CA TRP A 23 -6.88 7.86 -5.94
C TRP A 23 -7.49 8.20 -4.58
N LYS A 24 -8.09 9.38 -4.45
CA LYS A 24 -8.78 9.83 -3.24
C LYS A 24 -10.06 10.57 -3.62
N SER A 25 -11.20 10.11 -3.09
CA SER A 25 -12.51 10.77 -3.24
C SER A 25 -12.88 11.09 -4.70
N GLY A 26 -12.68 10.16 -5.61
CA GLY A 26 -13.07 10.31 -7.02
C GLY A 26 -12.02 10.94 -7.94
N LYS A 27 -10.80 11.25 -7.44
CA LYS A 27 -9.77 11.93 -8.22
C LYS A 27 -8.39 11.32 -7.99
N PHE A 28 -7.53 11.36 -9.01
CA PHE A 28 -6.09 11.12 -8.86
C PHE A 28 -5.43 12.39 -8.32
N ILE A 29 -4.63 12.25 -7.27
CA ILE A 29 -3.88 13.32 -6.64
C ILE A 29 -2.42 12.89 -6.43
N PRO A 30 -1.44 13.81 -6.41
CA PRO A 30 -0.06 13.47 -6.12
C PRO A 30 0.07 12.79 -4.75
N TRP A 31 0.95 11.80 -4.66
CA TRP A 31 1.14 11.00 -3.43
C TRP A 31 1.41 11.88 -2.19
N ASP A 32 2.27 12.87 -2.32
CA ASP A 32 2.67 13.77 -1.22
C ASP A 32 1.55 14.73 -0.77
N LYS A 33 0.45 14.84 -1.53
CA LYS A 33 -0.73 15.65 -1.19
C LYS A 33 -1.89 14.84 -0.62
N ALA A 34 -1.75 13.53 -0.53
CA ALA A 34 -2.82 12.64 -0.07
C ALA A 34 -2.97 12.60 1.45
N THR A 35 -3.30 13.74 2.04
CA THR A 35 -3.41 13.90 3.50
C THR A 35 -4.86 13.84 3.99
N PHE A 36 -5.02 13.57 5.29
CA PHE A 36 -6.29 13.70 6.01
C PHE A 36 -6.16 14.78 7.10
N HIS A 37 -7.26 15.46 7.41
CA HIS A 37 -7.28 16.37 8.54
C HIS A 37 -7.23 15.58 9.86
N ILE A 38 -6.52 16.08 10.86
CA ILE A 38 -6.25 15.35 12.12
C ILE A 38 -7.54 14.94 12.86
N SER A 39 -8.60 15.75 12.76
CA SER A 39 -9.90 15.41 13.37
C SER A 39 -10.56 14.18 12.76
N MET A 40 -10.11 13.72 11.59
CA MET A 40 -10.64 12.52 10.93
C MET A 40 -9.97 11.23 11.42
N LEU A 41 -8.94 11.31 12.26
CA LEU A 41 -8.19 10.13 12.71
C LEU A 41 -9.07 9.08 13.38
N GLY A 42 -10.08 9.47 14.18
CA GLY A 42 -11.00 8.50 14.80
C GLY A 42 -11.77 7.66 13.77
N TRP A 43 -12.00 8.18 12.57
CA TRP A 43 -12.57 7.45 11.45
C TRP A 43 -11.47 6.71 10.65
N SER A 44 -10.33 7.36 10.38
CA SER A 44 -9.31 6.84 9.47
C SER A 44 -8.38 5.77 10.05
N SER A 45 -8.23 5.65 11.38
CA SER A 45 -7.31 4.68 11.99
C SER A 45 -7.97 3.51 12.73
N ILE A 46 -9.22 3.68 13.19
CA ILE A 46 -9.91 2.66 14.00
C ILE A 46 -11.04 1.98 13.22
N ASN A 47 -11.67 2.68 12.26
CA ASN A 47 -12.90 2.21 11.60
C ASN A 47 -12.76 2.07 10.07
N MET A 48 -11.52 2.08 9.54
CA MET A 48 -11.30 1.86 8.11
C MET A 48 -11.24 0.37 7.77
N VAL A 49 -12.18 -0.06 6.95
CA VAL A 49 -12.13 -1.35 6.25
C VAL A 49 -11.34 -1.16 4.97
N PHE A 50 -10.37 -2.02 4.71
CA PHE A 50 -9.58 -2.01 3.47
C PHE A 50 -9.44 -3.43 2.94
N GLU A 51 -9.22 -3.54 1.63
CA GLU A 51 -8.99 -4.80 0.94
C GLU A 51 -7.67 -4.71 0.15
N GLY A 52 -6.84 -5.74 0.25
CA GLY A 52 -5.59 -5.83 -0.49
C GLY A 52 -5.82 -6.47 -1.86
N ILE A 53 -5.43 -5.80 -2.93
CA ILE A 53 -5.51 -6.32 -4.30
C ILE A 53 -4.10 -6.43 -4.87
N ARG A 54 -3.82 -7.54 -5.58
CA ARG A 54 -2.59 -7.72 -6.35
C ARG A 54 -2.92 -7.72 -7.84
N ALA A 55 -2.33 -6.78 -8.56
CA ALA A 55 -2.34 -6.76 -10.02
C ALA A 55 -1.18 -7.61 -10.55
N TYR A 56 -1.43 -8.37 -11.61
CA TYR A 56 -0.42 -9.09 -12.36
C TYR A 56 -0.33 -8.46 -13.74
N TYR A 57 0.88 -8.13 -14.16
CA TYR A 57 1.13 -7.69 -15.52
C TYR A 57 1.08 -8.91 -16.45
N ASN A 58 0.39 -8.78 -17.58
CA ASN A 58 0.42 -9.76 -18.66
C ASN A 58 1.00 -9.07 -19.90
N GLU A 59 2.04 -9.65 -20.45
CA GLU A 59 2.71 -9.17 -21.67
C GLU A 59 1.85 -9.39 -22.92
#